data_AF-A0AAE1Q2R6-F1
#
_entry.id   AF-A0AAE1Q2R6-F1
#
_cell.length_a   1.000
_cell.length_b   1.000
_cell.length_c   1.000
_cell.angle_alpha   90.00
_cell.angle_beta   90.00
_cell.angle_gamma   90.00
#
_symmetry.space_group_name_H-M   'P 1'
#
loop_
_entity.id
_entity.type
_entity.pdbx_description
1 polymer ?
#
loop_
_entity_poly.entity_id
_entity_poly.type
_entity_poly.pdbx_seq_one_letter_code
_entity_poly.pdbx_strand_id
1 'polypeptide(L)'
;MNSIDEGIKAMDNVDCFFDLLHQIGASHRKIPGFKKEYFWKIEHPFLEAVRLTLGDRYTDNMDNIYRITIKFLIETVVSGYETAPDHEPNDNVKRIKEGVNNAATTTTTNTNTTNTEDNKGGAGKGS
;
A
#
# COMPACT_ATOMS: atom_id res chain seq x y z
N MET A 1 -18.99 8.11 10.56
CA MET A 1 -20.31 7.45 10.64
C MET A 1 -21.03 7.34 9.30
N ASN A 2 -20.66 8.08 8.25
CA ASN A 2 -21.43 8.09 6.99
C ASN A 2 -21.22 6.84 6.10
N SER A 3 -20.05 6.21 6.17
CA SER A 3 -19.69 5.07 5.30
C SER A 3 -20.46 3.79 5.63
N ILE A 4 -20.86 3.61 6.90
CA ILE A 4 -21.66 2.45 7.32
C ILE A 4 -23.12 2.64 6.89
N ASP A 5 -23.68 3.84 7.04
CA ASP A 5 -25.03 4.19 6.56
C ASP A 5 -25.17 4.08 5.04
N GLU A 6 -24.15 4.48 4.27
CA GLU A 6 -24.14 4.29 2.81
C GLU A 6 -24.06 2.81 2.42
N GLY A 7 -23.27 2.00 3.14
CA GLY A 7 -23.23 0.55 2.93
C GLY A 7 -24.56 -0.14 3.20
N ILE A 8 -25.32 0.30 4.20
CA ILE A 8 -26.67 -0.22 4.50
C ILE A 8 -27.66 0.14 3.39
N LYS A 9 -27.58 1.36 2.83
CA LYS A 9 -28.43 1.78 1.69
C LYS A 9 -28.08 1.08 0.38
N ALA A 10 -26.81 0.71 0.20
CA ALA A 10 -26.33 -0.01 -0.97
C ALA A 10 -26.62 -1.52 -0.93
N MET A 11 -27.12 -2.06 0.19
CA MET A 11 -27.29 -3.51 0.37
C MET A 11 -28.36 -4.14 -0.55
N ASP A 12 -29.30 -3.34 -1.07
CA ASP A 12 -30.25 -3.76 -2.11
C ASP A 12 -29.59 -3.85 -3.51
N ASN A 13 -28.40 -3.27 -3.68
CA ASN A 13 -27.59 -3.35 -4.90
C ASN A 13 -26.28 -4.10 -4.61
N VAL A 14 -26.28 -5.40 -4.94
CA VAL A 14 -25.14 -6.30 -4.75
C VAL A 14 -23.86 -5.76 -5.39
N ASP A 15 -23.94 -5.10 -6.56
CA ASP A 15 -22.77 -4.54 -7.22
C ASP A 15 -22.17 -3.37 -6.41
N CYS A 16 -23.02 -2.45 -5.92
CA CYS A 16 -22.57 -1.36 -5.05
C CYS A 16 -21.98 -1.86 -3.74
N PHE A 17 -22.50 -2.97 -3.20
CA PHE A 17 -21.95 -3.61 -2.01
C PHE A 17 -20.53 -4.15 -2.26
N PHE A 18 -20.30 -4.84 -3.38
CA PHE A 18 -18.97 -5.32 -3.74
C PHE A 18 -17.99 -4.18 -4.02
N ASP A 19 -18.42 -3.14 -4.73
CA ASP A 19 -17.60 -1.95 -5.00
C ASP A 19 -17.13 -1.27 -3.70
N LEU A 20 -18.03 -1.14 -2.72
CA LEU A 20 -17.70 -0.57 -1.42
C LEU A 20 -16.65 -1.42 -0.68
N LEU A 21 -16.83 -2.74 -0.61
CA LEU A 21 -15.87 -3.63 0.07
C LEU A 21 -14.51 -3.63 -0.63
N HIS A 22 -14.50 -3.63 -1.96
CA HIS A 22 -13.26 -3.52 -2.74
C HIS A 22 -12.56 -2.18 -2.49
N GLN A 23 -13.29 -1.07 -2.45
CA GLN A 23 -12.76 0.25 -2.15
C GLN A 23 -12.17 0.32 -0.73
N ILE A 24 -12.83 -0.28 0.26
CA ILE A 24 -12.31 -0.40 1.63
C ILE A 24 -10.98 -1.13 1.61
N GLY A 25 -10.91 -2.30 0.96
CA GLY A 25 -9.66 -3.04 0.78
C GLY A 25 -8.56 -2.19 0.15
N ALA A 26 -8.85 -1.60 -1.01
CA ALA A 26 -7.93 -0.75 -1.76
C ALA A 26 -7.37 0.41 -0.92
N SER A 27 -8.22 1.05 -0.11
CA SER A 27 -7.83 2.21 0.70
C SER A 27 -6.76 1.90 1.74
N HIS A 28 -6.70 0.66 2.25
CA HIS A 28 -5.71 0.25 3.25
C HIS A 28 -4.31 0.07 2.65
N ARG A 29 -4.15 -0.02 1.32
CA ARG A 29 -2.82 0.00 0.68
C ARG A 29 -2.07 1.31 0.90
N LYS A 30 -2.79 2.39 1.24
CA LYS A 30 -2.20 3.71 1.54
C LYS A 30 -1.57 3.78 2.93
N ILE A 31 -1.80 2.78 3.79
CA ILE A 31 -1.30 2.74 5.17
C ILE A 31 0.08 2.05 5.16
N PRO A 32 1.17 2.77 5.51
CA PRO A 32 2.51 2.18 5.51
C PRO A 32 2.62 0.97 6.44
N GLY A 33 3.13 -0.14 5.92
CA GLY A 33 3.33 -1.38 6.69
C GLY A 33 2.06 -2.15 7.02
N PHE A 34 0.90 -1.76 6.48
CA PHE A 34 -0.32 -2.54 6.61
C PHE A 34 -0.17 -3.90 5.91
N LYS A 35 -0.70 -4.94 6.54
CA LYS A 35 -0.65 -6.32 6.04
C LYS A 35 -2.07 -6.85 5.95
N LYS A 36 -2.40 -7.53 4.85
CA LYS A 36 -3.75 -8.07 4.61
C LYS A 36 -4.23 -9.01 5.73
N GLU A 37 -3.30 -9.69 6.39
CA GLU A 37 -3.58 -10.57 7.54
C GLU A 37 -4.18 -9.81 8.73
N TYR A 38 -4.04 -8.47 8.77
CA TYR A 38 -4.66 -7.65 9.79
C TYR A 38 -6.19 -7.55 9.63
N PHE A 39 -6.74 -7.71 8.43
CA PHE A 39 -8.19 -7.76 8.25
C PHE A 39 -8.80 -8.94 9.00
N TRP A 40 -8.16 -10.11 8.98
CA TRP A 40 -8.64 -11.30 9.68
C TRP A 40 -8.68 -11.16 11.20
N LYS A 41 -7.96 -10.19 11.78
CA LYS A 41 -8.02 -9.93 13.23
C LYS A 41 -9.38 -9.45 13.71
N ILE A 42 -10.27 -8.99 12.82
CA ILE A 42 -11.61 -8.53 13.17
C ILE A 42 -12.62 -9.66 13.39
N GLU A 43 -12.38 -10.85 12.81
CA GLU A 43 -13.36 -11.94 12.76
C GLU A 43 -13.86 -12.33 14.15
N HIS A 44 -12.93 -12.71 15.04
CA HIS A 44 -13.29 -13.16 16.39
C HIS A 44 -13.91 -12.04 17.25
N PRO A 45 -13.32 -10.83 17.35
CA PRO A 45 -13.95 -9.72 18.07
C PRO A 45 -15.36 -9.39 17.58
N PHE A 46 -15.60 -9.46 16.26
CA PHE A 46 -16.93 -9.23 15.70
C PHE A 46 -17.92 -10.31 16.15
N LEU A 47 -17.59 -11.59 15.98
CA LEU A 47 -18.46 -12.70 16.37
C LEU A 47 -18.77 -12.67 17.88
N GLU A 48 -17.77 -12.39 18.71
CA GLU A 48 -17.96 -12.28 20.15
C GLU A 48 -18.86 -11.09 20.51
N ALA A 49 -18.68 -9.94 19.85
CA ALA A 49 -19.54 -8.79 20.06
C ALA A 49 -21.01 -9.09 19.68
N VAL A 50 -21.25 -9.80 18.57
CA VAL A 50 -22.59 -10.22 18.16
C VAL A 50 -23.19 -11.19 19.17
N ARG A 51 -22.43 -12.19 19.61
CA ARG A 51 -22.86 -13.16 20.63
C ARG A 51 -23.26 -12.48 21.92
N LEU A 52 -22.42 -11.58 22.44
CA LEU A 52 -22.68 -10.81 23.66
C LEU A 52 -23.90 -9.90 23.51
N THR A 53 -24.07 -9.27 22.35
CA THR A 53 -25.20 -8.36 22.08
C THR A 53 -26.54 -9.09 22.00
N LEU A 54 -26.54 -10.29 21.42
CA LEU A 54 -27.76 -11.08 21.25
C LEU A 54 -28.10 -11.94 22.48
N GLY A 55 -27.11 -12.25 23.33
CA GLY A 55 -27.29 -13.01 24.57
C GLY A 55 -28.04 -14.32 24.30
N ASP A 56 -29.11 -14.56 25.05
CA ASP A 56 -29.95 -15.77 24.93
C ASP A 56 -30.62 -15.93 23.56
N ARG A 57 -30.67 -14.88 22.73
CA ARG A 57 -31.19 -14.95 21.36
C ARG A 57 -30.17 -15.45 20.36
N TYR A 58 -28.89 -15.54 20.74
CA TYR A 58 -27.84 -16.09 19.90
C TYR A 58 -27.95 -17.62 19.85
N THR A 59 -28.42 -18.14 18.72
CA THR A 59 -28.59 -19.58 18.49
C THR A 59 -27.46 -20.15 17.64
N ASP A 60 -27.27 -21.47 17.64
CA ASP A 60 -26.26 -22.14 16.80
C ASP A 60 -26.47 -21.86 15.30
N ASN A 61 -27.73 -21.75 14.87
CA ASN A 61 -28.03 -21.38 13.48
C ASN A 61 -27.57 -19.95 13.17
N MET A 62 -27.76 -19.01 14.10
CA MET A 62 -27.24 -17.65 13.96
C MET A 62 -25.71 -17.64 13.94
N ASP A 63 -25.05 -18.40 14.81
CA ASP A 63 -23.58 -18.52 14.82
C ASP A 63 -23.04 -18.96 13.46
N ASN A 64 -23.64 -20.00 12.87
CA ASN A 64 -23.28 -20.46 11.54
C ASN A 64 -23.47 -19.37 10.47
N ILE A 65 -24.60 -18.66 10.48
CA ILE A 65 -24.87 -17.56 9.54
C ILE A 65 -23.85 -16.43 9.70
N TYR A 66 -23.56 -16.00 10.92
CA TYR A 66 -22.62 -14.91 11.17
C TYR A 66 -21.20 -15.28 10.78
N ARG A 67 -20.75 -16.53 11.03
CA ARG A 67 -19.44 -17.03 10.58
C ARG A 67 -19.30 -16.99 9.06
N ILE A 68 -20.30 -17.49 8.34
CA ILE A 68 -20.31 -17.45 6.87
C ILE A 68 -20.24 -16.00 6.39
N THR A 69 -21.06 -15.13 6.99
CA THR A 69 -21.19 -13.73 6.58
C THR A 69 -19.88 -12.96 6.82
N ILE A 70 -19.30 -13.02 8.02
CA ILE A 70 -18.08 -12.26 8.33
C ILE A 70 -16.89 -12.72 7.50
N LYS A 71 -16.79 -14.04 7.26
CA LYS A 71 -15.75 -14.60 6.40
C LYS A 71 -15.86 -14.06 4.99
N PHE A 72 -17.05 -14.11 4.40
CA PHE A 72 -17.32 -13.56 3.07
C PHE A 72 -16.98 -12.05 2.97
N LEU A 73 -17.36 -11.25 3.98
CA LEU A 73 -17.02 -9.83 4.04
C LEU A 73 -15.50 -9.60 4.04
N ILE A 74 -14.77 -10.31 4.91
CA ILE A 74 -13.32 -10.16 5.04
C ILE A 74 -12.61 -10.62 3.77
N GLU A 75 -13.01 -11.75 3.18
CA GLU A 75 -12.45 -12.24 1.92
C GLU A 75 -12.62 -11.23 0.78
N THR A 76 -13.79 -10.60 0.70
CA THR A 76 -14.07 -9.57 -0.31
C THR A 76 -13.20 -8.31 -0.10
N VAL A 77 -13.03 -7.87 1.15
CA VAL A 77 -12.13 -6.74 1.47
C VAL A 77 -10.67 -7.08 1.16
N VAL A 78 -10.22 -8.30 1.47
CA VAL A 78 -8.87 -8.77 1.14
C VAL A 78 -8.68 -8.80 -0.39
N SER A 79 -9.67 -9.31 -1.14
CA SER A 79 -9.65 -9.26 -2.61
C SER A 79 -9.47 -7.84 -3.13
N GLY A 80 -10.20 -6.87 -2.57
CA GLY A 80 -10.04 -5.45 -2.91
C GLY A 80 -8.66 -4.89 -2.61
N TYR A 81 -8.05 -5.31 -1.49
CA TYR A 81 -6.67 -4.93 -1.15
C TYR A 81 -5.64 -5.52 -2.12
N GLU A 82 -5.83 -6.77 -2.57
CA GLU A 82 -4.89 -7.47 -3.44
C GLU A 82 -4.99 -7.03 -4.90
N THR A 83 -6.20 -6.76 -5.38
CA THR A 83 -6.49 -6.47 -6.79
C THR A 83 -6.47 -4.99 -7.12
N ALA A 84 -6.46 -4.11 -6.11
CA ALA A 84 -6.41 -2.67 -6.34
C ALA A 84 -5.14 -2.29 -7.10
N PRO A 85 -5.23 -1.45 -8.15
CA PRO A 85 -4.04 -0.96 -8.84
C PRO A 85 -3.14 -0.23 -7.84
N ASP A 86 -1.83 -0.38 -7.99
CA ASP A 86 -0.88 0.45 -7.26
C ASP A 86 -1.26 1.91 -7.51
N HIS A 87 -1.54 2.67 -6.45
CA HIS A 87 -1.83 4.08 -6.61
C HIS A 87 -0.64 4.70 -7.34
N GLU A 88 -0.86 5.25 -8.54
CA GLU A 88 0.20 5.99 -9.21
C GLU A 88 0.73 7.00 -8.19
N PRO A 89 2.04 6.97 -7.87
CA PRO A 89 2.60 7.93 -6.94
C PRO A 89 2.22 9.32 -7.43
N ASN A 90 1.74 10.19 -6.54
CA ASN A 90 1.47 11.56 -6.96
C ASN A 90 2.74 12.18 -7.59
N ASP A 91 2.58 13.21 -8.41
CA ASP A 91 3.69 13.79 -9.19
C ASP A 91 4.89 14.21 -8.32
N ASN A 92 4.65 14.53 -7.05
CA ASN A 92 5.71 14.85 -6.10
C ASN A 92 6.55 13.61 -5.73
N VAL A 93 5.93 12.45 -5.54
CA VAL A 93 6.62 11.18 -5.29
C VAL A 93 7.30 10.65 -6.56
N LYS A 94 6.72 10.88 -7.75
CA LYS A 94 7.37 10.58 -9.04
C LYS A 94 8.67 11.37 -9.21
N ARG A 95 8.62 12.70 -9.02
CA ARG A 95 9.79 13.59 -9.10
C ARG A 95 10.92 13.22 -8.14
N ILE A 96 10.59 12.76 -6.93
CA ILE A 96 11.61 12.31 -5.96
C ILE A 96 12.28 11.02 -6.44
N LYS A 97 11.50 10.04 -6.93
CA LYS A 97 12.07 8.78 -7.44
C LYS A 97 12.94 9.01 -8.68
N GLU A 98 12.54 9.90 -9.58
CA GLU A 98 13.33 10.30 -10.75
C GLU A 98 14.60 11.08 -10.35
N GLY A 99 14.52 11.98 -9.37
CA GLY A 99 15.66 12.73 -8.85
C GLY A 99 16.70 11.85 -8.14
N VAL A 100 16.27 10.82 -7.42
CA VAL A 100 17.16 9.86 -6.74
C VAL A 100 17.91 8.98 -7.75
N ASN A 101 17.27 8.57 -8.84
CA ASN A 101 17.91 7.78 -9.89
C ASN A 101 19.01 8.57 -10.62
N ASN A 102 18.85 9.89 -10.78
CA ASN A 102 19.86 10.76 -11.42
C ASN A 102 21.04 11.09 -10.48
N ALA A 103 20.84 11.06 -9.17
CA ALA A 103 21.92 11.28 -8.19
C ALA A 103 22.89 10.08 -8.10
N ALA A 104 22.41 8.86 -8.37
CA ALA A 104 23.23 7.65 -8.35
C ALA A 104 24.23 7.54 -9.52
N THR A 105 24.08 8.34 -10.58
CA THR A 105 24.96 8.31 -11.77
C THR A 105 26.15 9.28 -11.69
N THR A 106 26.23 10.15 -10.67
CA THR A 106 27.23 11.26 -10.65
C THR A 106 28.42 11.04 -9.70
N THR A 107 28.70 9.81 -9.26
CA THR A 107 29.90 9.51 -8.45
C THR A 107 30.79 8.48 -9.12
N THR A 108 31.28 8.77 -10.32
CA THR A 108 32.56 8.25 -10.81
C THR A 108 33.10 9.22 -11.85
N THR A 109 33.98 10.12 -11.42
CA THR A 109 35.24 10.48 -12.10
C THR A 109 35.83 11.66 -11.32
N ASN A 110 36.90 11.42 -10.55
CA ASN A 110 37.89 12.45 -10.29
C ASN A 110 39.25 11.75 -10.28
N THR A 111 39.88 11.77 -11.45
CA THR A 111 41.29 11.48 -11.68
C THR A 111 42.13 12.66 -11.21
N ASN A 112 43.16 12.41 -10.41
CA ASN A 112 44.37 13.23 -10.44
C ASN A 112 45.57 12.43 -9.93
N THR A 113 46.33 11.90 -10.89
CA THR A 113 47.72 11.48 -10.69
C THR A 113 48.49 11.92 -11.93
N THR A 114 49.43 12.85 -11.77
CA THR A 114 50.82 12.74 -12.25
C THR A 114 51.59 14.02 -11.90
N ASN A 115 52.47 13.92 -10.90
CA ASN A 115 53.68 14.73 -10.84
C ASN A 115 54.78 13.91 -11.52
N THR A 116 55.38 14.45 -12.58
CA THR A 116 56.73 14.05 -13.00
C THR A 116 57.41 15.29 -13.57
N GLU A 117 58.36 15.80 -12.80
CA GLU A 117 59.36 16.77 -13.24
C GLU A 117 60.25 16.09 -14.27
N ASP A 118 60.44 16.68 -15.44
CA ASP A 118 61.60 16.40 -16.28
C ASP A 118 62.10 17.67 -16.97
N ASN A 119 63.38 17.92 -16.72
CA ASN A 119 64.18 19.07 -17.10
C ASN A 119 65.05 18.70 -18.31
N LYS A 120 64.96 19.47 -19.40
CA LYS A 120 65.89 19.64 -20.54
C LYS A 120 65.07 20.34 -21.65
N GLY A 121 65.51 21.36 -22.38
CA GLY A 121 66.81 21.94 -22.65
C GLY A 121 66.75 22.50 -24.08
N GLY A 122 67.21 23.74 -24.28
CA GLY A 122 67.69 24.23 -25.58
C GLY A 122 66.65 24.86 -26.54
N ALA A 123 66.68 26.19 -26.64
CA ALA A 123 66.37 26.89 -27.88
C ALA A 123 67.37 28.03 -28.06
N GLY A 124 68.26 27.87 -29.04
CA GLY A 124 69.22 28.88 -29.47
C GLY A 124 68.66 29.79 -30.56
N LYS A 125 69.06 31.06 -30.46
CA LYS A 125 69.41 32.07 -31.49
C LYS A 125 68.48 32.32 -32.68
N GLY A 126 68.13 33.60 -32.83
CA GLY A 126 67.76 34.26 -34.08
C GLY A 126 67.80 35.78 -33.96
N SER A 127 68.99 36.38 -34.08
CA SER A 127 69.22 37.76 -34.55
C SER A 127 70.59 37.81 -35.19
#